data_AF-F5YEG5-F1
#
_entry.id   AF-F5YEG5-F1
#
_cell.length_a   1.000
_cell.length_b   1.000
_cell.length_c   1.000
_cell.angle_alpha   90.00
_cell.angle_beta   90.00
_cell.angle_gamma   90.00
#
_symmetry.space_group_name_H-M   'P 1'
#
loop_
_entity.id
_entity.type
_entity.pdbx_description
1 polymer ?
#
loop_
_entity_poly.entity_id
_entity_poly.type
_entity_poly.pdbx_seq_one_letter_code
_entity_poly.pdbx_strand_id
1 'polypeptide(L)' 'MYLSSLPEAAKGGVMQLIKELSNDWLARGVNVNCIAPGYMATDMNEALLANETRFAQISARIPANRWGTGADMKGCQNF' A
#
# COMPACT_ATOMS: atom_id res chain seq x y z
N MET A 1 -12.19 9.82 -16.82
CA MET A 1 -12.76 9.73 -15.46
C MET A 1 -12.96 8.29 -14.96
N TYR A 2 -12.97 7.25 -15.82
CA TYR A 2 -13.27 5.86 -15.39
C TYR A 2 -12.03 4.98 -15.07
N LEU A 3 -10.85 5.32 -15.59
CA LEU A 3 -9.66 4.46 -15.46
C LEU A 3 -8.86 4.71 -14.17
N SER A 4 -8.98 5.89 -13.57
CA SER A 4 -8.21 6.29 -12.39
C SER A 4 -8.89 5.93 -11.06
N SER A 5 -9.98 5.17 -11.07
CA SER A 5 -10.71 4.72 -9.86
C SER A 5 -10.62 3.20 -9.65
N LEU A 6 -10.16 2.46 -10.65
CA LEU A 6 -10.06 1.00 -10.61
C LEU A 6 -9.04 0.51 -9.55
N PRO A 7 -7.85 1.12 -9.41
CA PRO A 7 -6.92 0.76 -8.34
C PRO A 7 -7.51 1.01 -6.95
N GLU A 8 -8.27 2.09 -6.76
CA GLU A 8 -8.92 2.45 -5.51
C GLU A 8 -10.02 1.46 -5.15
N ALA A 9 -10.86 1.10 -6.13
CA ALA A 9 -11.90 0.09 -5.96
C ALA A 9 -11.31 -1.28 -5.62
N ALA A 10 -10.25 -1.71 -6.32
CA ALA A 10 -9.58 -2.98 -6.06
C ALA A 10 -8.94 -2.99 -4.66
N LYS A 11 -8.21 -1.93 -4.27
CA LYS A 11 -7.59 -1.82 -2.94
C LYS A 11 -8.63 -1.79 -1.81
N GLY A 12 -9.75 -1.08 -2.01
CA GLY A 12 -10.89 -1.10 -1.09
C GLY A 12 -11.53 -2.48 -0.99
N GLY A 13 -11.67 -3.19 -2.12
CA GLY A 13 -12.15 -4.57 -2.18
C GLY A 13 -11.26 -5.54 -1.38
N VAL A 14 -9.93 -5.45 -1.52
CA VAL A 14 -8.98 -6.25 -0.74
C VAL A 14 -9.14 -6.00 0.77
N MET A 15 -9.32 -4.75 1.18
CA MET A 15 -9.54 -4.40 2.59
C MET A 15 -10.81 -5.05 3.15
N GLN A 16 -11.90 -5.05 2.38
CA GLN A 16 -13.15 -5.69 2.80
C GLN A 16 -13.06 -7.21 2.80
N LEU A 17 -12.44 -7.79 1.78
CA LEU A 17 -12.19 -9.23 1.69
C LEU A 17 -11.43 -9.76 2.90
N ILE A 18 -10.39 -9.04 3.35
CA ILE A 18 -9.59 -9.46 4.49
C ILE A 18 -10.42 -9.48 5.76
N LYS A 19 -11.25 -8.46 6.02
CA LYS A 19 -12.10 -8.43 7.21
C LYS A 19 -13.03 -9.64 7.29
N GLU A 20 -13.66 -10.01 6.18
CA GLU A 20 -14.52 -11.19 6.13
C GLU A 20 -13.73 -12.49 6.34
N LEU A 21 -12.60 -12.65 5.64
CA LEU A 21 -11.74 -13.84 5.79
C LEU A 21 -11.16 -13.99 7.20
N SER A 22 -10.75 -12.89 7.83
CA SER A 22 -10.28 -12.89 9.21
C SER A 22 -11.35 -13.44 10.16
N ASN A 23 -12.61 -13.04 9.98
CA ASN A 23 -13.73 -13.53 10.80
C ASN A 23 -14.00 -15.03 10.57
N ASP A 24 -14.06 -15.45 9.31
CA ASP A 24 -14.42 -16.82 8.94
C ASP A 24 -13.37 -17.85 9.37
N TRP A 25 -12.08 -17.48 9.32
CA TRP A 25 -10.99 -18.43 9.47
C TRP A 25 -10.34 -18.41 10.86
N LEU A 26 -10.71 -17.47 11.73
CA LEU A 26 -10.19 -17.40 13.09
C LEU A 26 -10.46 -18.68 13.88
N ALA A 27 -11.66 -19.27 13.74
CA ALA A 27 -12.03 -20.53 14.41
C ALA A 27 -11.16 -21.72 13.95
N ARG A 28 -10.49 -21.60 12.80
CA ARG A 28 -9.55 -22.60 12.25
C ARG A 28 -8.09 -22.28 12.61
N GLY A 29 -7.86 -21.26 13.43
CA GLY A 29 -6.52 -20.83 13.84
C GLY A 29 -5.72 -20.13 12.73
N VAL A 30 -6.38 -19.60 11.69
CA VAL A 30 -5.70 -18.90 10.58
C VAL A 30 -5.90 -17.40 10.72
N ASN A 31 -4.78 -16.65 10.70
CA ASN A 31 -4.79 -15.20 10.71
C ASN A 31 -4.70 -14.67 9.27
N VAL A 32 -5.59 -13.77 8.91
CA VAL A 32 -5.59 -13.08 7.61
C VAL A 32 -5.41 -11.59 7.87
N ASN A 33 -4.40 -10.98 7.25
CA ASN A 33 -4.03 -9.58 7.43
C ASN A 33 -3.59 -8.98 6.08
N CYS A 34 -3.64 -7.65 5.95
CA CYS A 34 -2.92 -6.92 4.88
C CYS A 34 -1.96 -5.90 5.45
N ILE A 35 -0.95 -5.60 4.62
CA ILE A 35 -0.13 -4.41 4.75
C ILE A 35 -0.51 -3.47 3.62
N ALA A 36 -0.75 -2.19 3.94
CA ALA A 36 -1.02 -1.14 2.96
C ALA A 36 0.20 -0.20 2.87
N PRO A 37 1.10 -0.39 1.88
CA PRO A 37 2.25 0.49 1.71
C PRO A 37 1.83 1.91 1.36
N GLY A 38 2.61 2.89 1.83
CA GLY A 38 2.51 4.28 1.40
C GLY A 38 3.18 4.53 0.04
N TYR A 39 3.78 5.71 -0.14
CA TYR A 39 4.57 6.01 -1.35
C TYR A 39 5.91 5.26 -1.32
N MET A 40 6.05 4.29 -2.22
CA MET A 40 7.23 3.42 -2.34
C MET A 40 8.02 3.75 -3.61
N ALA A 41 9.35 3.74 -3.52
CA ALA A 41 10.24 3.85 -4.67
C ALA A 41 10.31 2.50 -5.40
N THR A 42 9.40 2.29 -6.34
CA THR A 42 9.29 1.09 -7.18
C THR A 42 9.02 1.50 -8.64
N ASP A 43 9.19 0.56 -9.56
CA ASP A 43 9.02 0.76 -11.02
C ASP A 43 7.65 1.37 -11.37
N MET A 44 6.60 1.00 -10.62
CA MET A 44 5.24 1.56 -10.77
C MET A 44 5.18 3.09 -10.57
N ASN A 45 6.11 3.65 -9.79
CA ASN A 45 6.16 5.06 -9.44
C ASN A 45 7.28 5.83 -10.15
N GLU A 46 8.01 5.23 -11.10
CA GLU A 46 9.12 5.90 -11.82
C GLU A 46 8.71 7.24 -12.42
N ALA A 47 7.52 7.32 -13.04
CA ALA A 47 7.01 8.55 -13.62
C ALA A 47 6.76 9.67 -12.58
N LEU A 48 6.43 9.30 -11.33
CA LEU A 48 6.26 10.25 -10.23
C LEU A 48 7.60 10.65 -9.62
N LEU A 49 8.56 9.74 -9.58
CA LEU A 49 9.93 9.99 -9.10
C LEU A 49 10.69 10.93 -10.05
N ALA A 50 10.50 10.79 -11.36
CA ALA A 50 11.15 11.60 -12.38
C ALA A 50 10.58 13.02 -12.51
N ASN A 51 9.39 13.29 -11.95
CA ASN A 51 8.76 14.61 -12.00
C ASN A 51 9.09 15.39 -10.73
N GLU A 52 10.06 16.30 -10.81
CA GLU A 52 10.55 17.08 -9.65
C GLU A 52 9.43 17.77 -8.85
N THR A 53 8.46 18.37 -9.55
CA THR A 53 7.33 19.06 -8.91
C THR A 53 6.45 18.09 -8.13
N ARG A 54 6.08 16.95 -8.74
CA ARG A 54 5.26 15.93 -8.08
C ARG A 54 6.01 15.25 -6.96
N PHE A 55 7.28 14.94 -7.17
CA PHE A 55 8.16 14.36 -6.17
C PHE A 55 8.26 15.26 -4.94
N ALA A 56 8.52 16.56 -5.10
CA ALA A 56 8.58 17.51 -3.99
C ALA A 56 7.23 17.64 -3.25
N GLN A 57 6.12 17.75 -3.99
CA GLN A 57 4.78 17.84 -3.40
C GLN A 57 4.39 16.59 -2.60
N ILE A 58 4.71 15.40 -3.09
CA ILE A 58 4.41 14.13 -2.41
C ILE A 58 5.34 13.97 -1.21
N SER A 59 6.64 14.23 -1.37
CA SER A 59 7.62 14.09 -0.30
C SER A 59 7.31 15.00 0.89
N ALA A 60 6.85 16.22 0.64
CA ALA A 60 6.40 17.15 1.68
C ALA A 60 5.19 16.64 2.51
N ARG A 61 4.43 15.66 2.00
CA ARG A 61 3.31 15.03 2.69
C ARG A 61 3.68 13.72 3.38
N ILE A 62 4.90 13.21 3.18
CA ILE A 62 5.38 11.99 3.84
C ILE A 62 6.03 12.40 5.17
N PRO A 63 5.47 12.04 6.34
CA PRO A 63 6.03 12.45 7.62
C PRO A 63 7.46 11.94 7.87
N ALA A 64 7.82 10.79 7.29
CA ALA A 64 9.16 10.23 7.38
C ALA A 64 10.20 10.93 6.47
N ASN A 65 9.77 11.90 5.66
CA ASN A 65 10.58 12.68 4.72
C ASN A 65 11.46 11.84 3.77
N ARG A 66 11.02 10.62 3.46
CA ARG A 66 11.65 9.70 2.50
C ARG A 66 10.61 8.79 1.87
N TRP A 67 10.87 8.31 0.67
CA TRP A 67 10.06 7.26 0.05
C TRP A 67 10.39 5.90 0.69
N GLY A 68 9.37 5.05 0.80
CA GLY A 68 9.58 3.69 1.29
C GLY A 68 10.27 2.82 0.25
N THR A 69 10.92 1.76 0.71
CA THR A 69 11.65 0.79 -0.12
C THR A 69 11.18 -0.62 0.20
N GLY A 70 11.52 -1.60 -0.64
CA GLY A 70 11.21 -3.00 -0.35
C GLY A 70 11.77 -3.50 0.98
N ALA A 71 12.84 -2.90 1.50
CA ALA A 71 13.40 -3.23 2.81
C ALA A 71 12.46 -2.86 3.97
N ASP A 72 11.70 -1.77 3.85
CA ASP A 72 10.74 -1.32 4.86
C ASP A 72 9.59 -2.32 5.05
N MET A 73 9.31 -3.15 4.04
CA MET A 73 8.24 -4.15 4.08
C MET A 73 8.63 -5.42 4.84
N LYS A 74 9.93 -5.72 4.96
CA LYS A 74 10.42 -6.98 5.56
C LYS A 74 10.03 -7.10 7.03
N GLY A 75 10.16 -6.01 7.79
CA GLY A 75 9.78 -6.00 9.21
C GLY A 75 8.30 -6.33 9.42
N CYS A 76 7.44 -5.77 8.56
CA CYS A 76 6.00 -5.97 8.61
C CYS A 76 5.52 -7.34 8.08
N GLN A 77 6.39 -8.18 7.54
CA GLN A 77 5.98 -9.52 7.09
C GLN A 77 6.18 -10.59 8.18
N ASN A 78 6.93 -10.27 9.24
CA ASN A 78 7.33 -11.23 10.27
C ASN A 78 6.35 -11.30 11.45
N PHE A 79 5.06 -11.05 11.23
CA PHE A 79 4.01 -11.15 12.25
C PHE A 79 3.47 -12.58 12.40
#